data_AF-A0A965WB55-F1
#
_entry.id   AF-A0A965WB55-F1
#
_cell.length_a   1.000
_cell.length_b   1.000
_cell.length_c   1.000
_cell.angle_alpha   90.00
_cell.angle_beta   90.00
_cell.angle_gamma   90.00
#
_symmetry.space_group_name_H-M   'P 1'
#
loop_
_entity.id
_entity.type
_entity.pdbx_description
1 polymer ?
#
loop_
_entity_poly.entity_id
_entity_poly.type
_entity_poly.pdbx_seq_one_letter_code
_entity_poly.pdbx_strand_id
1 'polypeptide(L)'
;MTRLGRGALSPAALRWRGALSPADRLTWAVHAVVVAALGWRHEPWRDELQAWSIAMATDAPWGLFPNTRLEGRPPGWQLVLWPFAQLTTSVRMLQLVAFVVGLIAAWWWLRLTALAWWLKALVMFGFLFTGGYFVHARDYVLSFMLLVLSVAVYRRYGVGWRLTVMLCLLAFANAFSLAMAAAFAAAAWVGDAAAARRGGATWRRLEWFGSAALCVVWFAWAAYLTYPTADNQFQVGKYKGFGNALTRSFLPLNYEWSWLTRIDDWLAALLLLGVLVYAWSRSMVAFGFAVLSFAMLLYNLTYGYGDYWWHFGNATLVTMTVTCFA
;
A
#
# COMPACT_ATOMS: atom_id res chain seq x y z
N MET A 1 -24.00 9.03 37.89
CA MET A 1 -23.87 10.37 37.27
C MET A 1 -22.39 10.69 37.12
N THR A 2 -21.80 10.39 35.96
CA THR A 2 -20.54 10.99 35.50
C THR A 2 -20.54 10.86 33.98
N ARG A 3 -20.96 11.95 33.32
CA ARG A 3 -20.96 12.09 31.87
C ARG A 3 -19.50 12.05 31.40
N LEU A 4 -19.06 10.92 30.84
CA LEU A 4 -17.97 10.91 29.87
C LEU A 4 -18.47 11.63 28.63
N GLY A 5 -18.26 12.95 28.62
CA GLY A 5 -18.53 13.81 27.50
C GLY A 5 -17.82 13.26 26.28
N ARG A 6 -18.60 12.71 25.35
CA ARG A 6 -18.22 12.66 23.95
C ARG A 6 -17.88 14.09 23.58
N GLY A 7 -16.59 14.39 23.51
CA GLY A 7 -16.11 15.52 22.75
C GLY A 7 -16.67 15.32 21.35
N ALA A 8 -17.76 16.02 21.06
CA ALA A 8 -18.14 16.30 19.70
C ALA A 8 -16.87 16.86 19.08
N LEU A 9 -16.27 16.09 18.16
CA LEU A 9 -15.22 16.58 17.29
C LEU A 9 -15.78 17.88 16.72
N SER A 10 -15.32 19.01 17.26
CA SER A 10 -15.60 20.29 16.64
C SER A 10 -15.17 20.13 15.19
N PRO A 11 -15.95 20.59 14.19
CA PRO A 11 -15.47 20.69 12.83
C PRO A 11 -14.41 21.79 12.80
N ALA A 12 -13.26 21.52 13.43
CA ALA A 12 -12.01 22.20 13.19
C ALA A 12 -11.70 21.89 11.73
N ALA A 13 -12.18 22.80 10.89
CA ALA A 13 -12.07 22.86 9.46
C ALA A 13 -11.16 21.77 8.89
N LEU A 14 -11.79 20.79 8.25
CA LEU A 14 -11.20 19.92 7.26
C LEU A 14 -10.60 20.81 6.16
N ARG A 15 -9.48 21.48 6.43
CA ARG A 15 -8.73 22.25 5.45
C ARG A 15 -8.08 21.21 4.56
N TRP A 16 -8.83 20.74 3.57
CA TRP A 16 -8.26 20.25 2.32
C TRP A 16 -7.29 21.34 1.87
N ARG A 17 -6.00 21.18 2.18
CA ARG A 17 -4.97 22.10 1.70
C ARG A 17 -5.03 21.99 0.19
N GLY A 18 -5.54 23.04 -0.46
CA GLY A 18 -5.70 23.08 -1.91
C GLY A 18 -4.37 22.83 -2.62
N ALA A 19 -3.28 23.34 -2.04
CA ALA A 19 -1.92 23.18 -2.53
C ALA A 19 -0.98 22.64 -1.44
N LEU A 20 0.08 21.94 -1.88
CA LEU A 20 1.23 21.58 -1.04
C LEU A 20 1.86 22.84 -0.43
N SER A 21 2.48 22.71 0.75
CA SER A 21 3.29 23.81 1.31
C SER A 21 4.50 24.12 0.42
N PRO A 22 5.14 25.31 0.50
CA PRO A 22 6.34 25.59 -0.27
C PRO A 22 7.45 24.55 -0.07
N ALA A 23 7.67 24.11 1.18
CA ALA A 23 8.62 23.04 1.50
C ALA A 23 8.22 21.71 0.87
N ASP A 24 6.95 21.32 0.94
CA ASP A 24 6.47 20.07 0.31
C ASP A 24 6.60 20.11 -1.22
N ARG A 25 6.33 21.27 -1.86
CA ARG A 25 6.53 21.45 -3.31
C ARG A 25 7.99 21.30 -3.70
N LEU A 26 8.89 21.91 -2.93
CA LEU A 26 10.33 21.78 -3.16
C LEU A 26 10.78 20.33 -2.98
N THR A 27 10.37 19.67 -1.89
CA THR A 27 10.64 18.24 -1.66
C THR A 27 10.16 17.39 -2.82
N TRP A 28 8.93 17.58 -3.29
CA TRP A 28 8.36 16.85 -4.42
C TRP A 28 9.15 17.09 -5.72
N ALA A 29 9.45 18.34 -6.04
CA ALA A 29 10.16 18.69 -7.28
C ALA A 29 11.60 18.17 -7.30
N VAL A 30 12.33 18.32 -6.19
CA VAL A 30 13.72 17.82 -6.09
C VAL A 30 13.74 16.30 -6.11
N HIS A 31 12.83 15.64 -5.38
CA HIS A 31 12.70 14.18 -5.43
C HIS A 31 12.36 13.69 -6.84
N ALA A 32 11.47 14.37 -7.56
CA ALA A 32 11.14 14.05 -8.95
C ALA A 32 12.38 14.11 -9.86
N VAL A 33 13.21 15.14 -9.73
CA VAL A 33 14.47 15.26 -10.50
C VAL A 33 15.44 14.14 -10.15
N VAL A 34 15.60 13.82 -8.87
CA VAL A 34 16.48 12.72 -8.42
C VAL A 34 15.99 11.39 -8.99
N VAL A 35 14.71 11.06 -8.84
CA VAL A 35 14.13 9.81 -9.38
C VAL A 35 14.27 9.76 -10.90
N ALA A 36 14.05 10.87 -11.62
CA ALA A 36 14.22 10.90 -13.07
C ALA A 36 15.68 10.64 -13.49
N ALA A 37 16.64 11.25 -12.78
CA ALA A 37 18.06 11.05 -13.05
C ALA A 37 18.52 9.61 -12.76
N LEU A 38 18.03 9.02 -11.66
CA LEU A 38 18.31 7.63 -11.31
C LEU A 38 17.63 6.66 -12.28
N GLY A 39 16.34 6.87 -12.57
CA GLY A 39 15.56 6.08 -13.51
C GLY A 39 16.15 6.08 -14.92
N TRP A 40 16.74 7.19 -15.37
CA TRP A 40 17.43 7.25 -16.65
C TRP A 40 18.65 6.32 -16.75
N ARG A 41 19.33 6.09 -15.62
CA ARG A 41 20.48 5.19 -15.49
C ARG A 41 20.12 3.81 -14.97
N HIS A 42 18.84 3.58 -14.64
CA HIS A 42 18.36 2.34 -14.07
C HIS A 42 18.33 1.25 -15.14
N GLU A 43 18.99 0.14 -14.85
CA GLU A 43 18.92 -1.09 -15.63
C GLU A 43 17.76 -1.94 -15.09
N PRO A 44 16.67 -2.11 -15.88
CA PRO A 44 15.47 -2.80 -15.43
C PRO A 44 15.77 -4.22 -14.97
N TRP A 45 15.21 -4.59 -13.82
CA TRP A 45 15.35 -5.94 -13.30
C TRP A 45 14.54 -6.94 -14.12
N ARG A 46 14.89 -8.23 -13.96
CA ARG A 46 14.21 -9.33 -14.64
C ARG A 46 12.68 -9.26 -14.48
N ASP A 47 12.22 -8.96 -13.28
CA ASP A 47 10.80 -8.95 -12.94
C ASP A 47 10.07 -7.66 -13.38
N GLU A 48 10.79 -6.57 -13.65
CA GLU A 48 10.27 -5.40 -14.38
C GLU A 48 10.06 -5.75 -15.87
N LEU A 49 11.08 -6.35 -16.49
CA LEU A 49 11.04 -6.78 -17.89
C LEU A 49 10.01 -7.88 -18.15
N GLN A 50 9.79 -8.77 -17.17
CA GLN A 50 8.76 -9.80 -17.25
C GLN A 50 7.36 -9.20 -17.29
N ALA A 51 7.05 -8.25 -16.40
CA ALA A 51 5.76 -7.56 -16.40
C ALA A 51 5.52 -6.79 -17.71
N TRP A 52 6.56 -6.12 -18.22
CA TRP A 52 6.51 -5.41 -19.50
C TRP A 52 6.32 -6.35 -20.69
N SER A 53 7.04 -7.46 -20.72
CA SER A 53 6.94 -8.47 -21.78
C SER A 53 5.53 -9.08 -21.85
N ILE A 54 4.91 -9.38 -20.70
CA ILE A 54 3.53 -9.86 -20.66
C ILE A 54 2.58 -8.82 -21.24
N ALA A 55 2.73 -7.55 -20.86
CA ALA A 55 1.90 -6.47 -21.37
C ALA A 55 2.06 -6.27 -22.88
N MET A 56 3.29 -6.36 -23.41
CA MET A 56 3.58 -6.26 -24.85
C MET A 56 3.01 -7.45 -25.65
N ALA A 57 3.17 -8.67 -25.13
CA ALA A 57 2.77 -9.90 -25.82
C ALA A 57 1.27 -10.19 -25.75
N THR A 58 0.48 -9.32 -25.12
CA THR A 58 -0.96 -9.51 -24.97
C THR A 58 -1.73 -8.58 -25.91
N ASP A 59 -2.47 -9.14 -26.86
CA ASP A 59 -3.19 -8.38 -27.90
C ASP A 59 -4.36 -7.55 -27.37
N ALA A 60 -4.98 -7.97 -26.27
CA ALA A 60 -6.17 -7.35 -25.71
C ALA A 60 -6.13 -7.34 -24.18
N PRO A 61 -6.74 -6.36 -23.50
CA PRO A 61 -6.58 -6.22 -22.05
C PRO A 61 -7.15 -7.42 -21.27
N TRP A 62 -8.17 -8.11 -21.80
CA TRP A 62 -8.69 -9.34 -21.21
C TRP A 62 -7.75 -10.55 -21.35
N GLY A 63 -6.81 -10.52 -22.29
CA GLY A 63 -5.76 -11.54 -22.42
C GLY A 63 -4.76 -11.51 -21.26
N LEU A 64 -4.71 -10.42 -20.48
CA LEU A 64 -3.81 -10.33 -19.33
C LEU A 64 -4.18 -11.29 -18.21
N PHE A 65 -5.47 -11.59 -18.03
CA PHE A 65 -5.94 -12.49 -16.97
C PHE A 65 -5.34 -13.91 -17.08
N PRO A 66 -5.40 -14.58 -18.24
CA PRO A 66 -4.69 -15.85 -18.41
C PRO A 66 -3.16 -15.66 -18.45
N ASN A 67 -2.65 -14.59 -19.05
CA ASN A 67 -1.20 -14.41 -19.25
C ASN A 67 -0.42 -14.07 -17.96
N THR A 68 -1.07 -13.50 -16.94
CA THR A 68 -0.45 -13.25 -15.63
C THR A 68 -0.68 -14.37 -14.63
N ARG A 69 -1.37 -15.46 -15.00
CA ARG A 69 -1.76 -16.50 -14.04
C ARG A 69 -0.57 -17.21 -13.38
N LEU A 70 0.58 -17.25 -14.07
CA LEU A 70 1.82 -17.82 -13.56
C LEU A 70 2.67 -16.82 -12.76
N GLU A 71 2.26 -15.57 -12.64
CA GLU A 71 2.99 -14.55 -11.86
C GLU A 71 2.80 -14.71 -10.35
N GLY A 72 1.75 -15.40 -9.90
CA GLY A 72 1.35 -15.39 -8.49
C GLY A 72 0.85 -14.02 -8.01
N ARG A 73 0.30 -13.20 -8.92
CA ARG A 73 -0.30 -11.89 -8.64
C ARG A 73 -1.42 -11.57 -9.64
N PRO A 74 -2.41 -10.74 -9.25
CA PRO A 74 -3.43 -10.29 -10.19
C PRO A 74 -2.84 -9.32 -11.24
N PRO A 75 -3.51 -9.10 -12.38
CA PRO A 75 -2.98 -8.36 -13.52
C PRO A 75 -2.98 -6.83 -13.35
N GLY A 76 -3.19 -6.28 -12.16
CA GLY A 76 -3.42 -4.84 -11.96
C GLY A 76 -2.28 -3.96 -12.48
N TRP A 77 -1.03 -4.35 -12.25
CA TRP A 77 0.13 -3.61 -12.77
C TRP A 77 0.23 -3.73 -14.30
N GLN A 78 0.06 -4.93 -14.84
CA GLN A 78 0.10 -5.17 -16.28
C GLN A 78 -1.05 -4.45 -17.01
N LEU A 79 -2.22 -4.32 -16.39
CA LEU A 79 -3.35 -3.54 -16.93
C LEU A 79 -3.01 -2.05 -17.06
N VAL A 80 -2.22 -1.50 -16.13
CA VAL A 80 -1.73 -0.12 -16.22
C VAL A 80 -0.67 0.01 -17.33
N LEU A 81 0.19 -0.98 -17.50
CA LEU A 81 1.26 -0.97 -18.51
C LEU A 81 0.75 -1.22 -19.93
N TRP A 82 -0.24 -2.10 -20.08
CA TRP A 82 -0.76 -2.60 -21.36
C TRP A 82 -1.02 -1.52 -22.41
N PRO A 83 -1.80 -0.44 -22.15
CA PRO A 83 -2.07 0.56 -23.19
C PRO A 83 -0.79 1.22 -23.71
N PHE A 84 0.25 1.34 -22.89
CA PHE A 84 1.53 1.91 -23.29
C PHE A 84 2.43 0.89 -23.99
N ALA A 85 2.35 -0.38 -23.60
CA ALA A 85 3.05 -1.48 -24.24
C ALA A 85 2.56 -1.73 -25.68
N GLN A 86 1.30 -1.38 -25.97
CA GLN A 86 0.76 -1.40 -27.34
C GLN A 86 1.26 -0.24 -28.22
N LEU A 87 1.84 0.81 -27.63
CA LEU A 87 2.33 1.98 -28.37
C LEU A 87 3.82 1.90 -28.69
N THR A 88 4.60 1.18 -27.87
CA THR A 88 6.04 1.07 -28.04
C THR A 88 6.58 -0.16 -27.31
N THR A 89 7.67 -0.73 -27.83
CA THR A 89 8.41 -1.80 -27.17
C THR A 89 9.50 -1.29 -26.22
N SER A 90 9.75 0.03 -26.20
CA SER A 90 10.83 0.61 -25.41
C SER A 90 10.57 0.48 -23.90
N VAL A 91 11.51 -0.13 -23.19
CA VAL A 91 11.45 -0.24 -21.71
C VAL A 91 11.51 1.13 -21.03
N ARG A 92 11.95 2.18 -21.73
CA ARG A 92 11.86 3.56 -21.21
C ARG A 92 10.40 3.98 -20.94
N MET A 93 9.43 3.41 -21.69
CA MET A 93 8.01 3.67 -21.44
C MET A 93 7.55 3.05 -20.12
N LEU A 94 7.98 1.82 -19.80
CA LEU A 94 7.74 1.21 -18.48
C LEU A 94 8.24 2.11 -17.35
N GLN A 95 9.49 2.59 -17.46
CA GLN A 95 10.10 3.47 -16.46
C GLN A 95 9.34 4.81 -16.36
N LEU A 96 8.89 5.37 -17.48
CA LEU A 96 8.09 6.59 -17.51
C LEU A 96 6.73 6.40 -16.81
N VAL A 97 6.04 5.28 -17.06
CA VAL A 97 4.77 4.97 -16.40
C VAL A 97 4.97 4.86 -14.88
N ALA A 98 5.98 4.10 -14.44
CA ALA A 98 6.30 3.99 -13.02
C ALA A 98 6.67 5.33 -12.39
N PHE A 99 7.45 6.16 -13.09
CA PHE A 99 7.79 7.51 -12.66
C PHE A 99 6.54 8.36 -12.45
N VAL A 100 5.60 8.39 -13.41
CA VAL A 100 4.36 9.16 -13.29
C VAL A 100 3.49 8.66 -12.14
N VAL A 101 3.32 7.35 -11.99
CA VAL A 101 2.60 6.74 -10.85
C VAL A 101 3.25 7.14 -9.52
N GLY A 102 4.58 7.09 -9.44
CA GLY A 102 5.35 7.56 -8.29
C GLY A 102 5.12 9.04 -7.99
N LEU A 103 5.20 9.92 -8.99
CA LEU A 103 4.96 11.36 -8.81
C LEU A 103 3.58 11.65 -8.22
N ILE A 104 2.54 10.96 -8.72
CA ILE A 104 1.17 11.06 -8.20
C ILE A 104 1.12 10.56 -6.75
N ALA A 105 1.75 9.42 -6.46
CA ALA A 105 1.81 8.85 -5.12
C ALA A 105 2.48 9.80 -4.12
N ALA A 106 3.67 10.33 -4.44
CA ALA A 106 4.38 11.29 -3.61
C ALA A 106 3.58 12.58 -3.41
N TRP A 107 2.96 13.11 -4.47
CA TRP A 107 2.13 14.31 -4.38
C TRP A 107 1.00 14.14 -3.37
N TRP A 108 0.24 13.05 -3.50
CA TRP A 108 -0.87 12.77 -2.60
C TRP A 108 -0.41 12.46 -1.18
N TRP A 109 0.71 11.75 -1.02
CA TRP A 109 1.25 11.45 0.30
C TRP A 109 1.69 12.72 1.03
N LEU A 110 2.49 13.57 0.38
CA LEU A 110 2.94 14.86 0.93
C LEU A 110 1.77 15.77 1.31
N ARG A 111 0.68 15.69 0.54
CA ARG A 111 -0.55 16.44 0.78
C ARG A 111 -1.34 15.96 1.99
N LEU A 112 -1.40 14.65 2.22
CA LEU A 112 -2.28 14.04 3.23
C LEU A 112 -1.58 13.76 4.56
N THR A 113 -0.28 13.50 4.54
CA THR A 113 0.47 13.13 5.75
C THR A 113 0.56 14.27 6.74
N ALA A 114 0.36 13.97 8.03
CA ALA A 114 0.51 14.92 9.13
C ALA A 114 1.95 15.06 9.66
N LEU A 115 2.92 14.42 9.01
CA LEU A 115 4.33 14.56 9.38
C LEU A 115 4.83 16.00 9.15
N ALA A 116 5.84 16.41 9.92
CA ALA A 116 6.57 17.64 9.67
C ALA A 116 7.34 17.55 8.34
N TRP A 117 7.55 18.68 7.66
CA TRP A 117 8.15 18.72 6.33
C TRP A 117 9.54 18.04 6.25
N TRP A 118 10.35 18.12 7.31
CA TRP A 118 11.68 17.51 7.36
C TRP A 118 11.60 15.98 7.46
N LEU A 119 10.62 15.42 8.18
CA LEU A 119 10.34 13.98 8.20
C LEU A 119 9.84 13.51 6.83
N LYS A 120 8.98 14.32 6.19
CA LYS A 120 8.52 14.01 4.84
C LYS A 120 9.69 13.95 3.85
N ALA A 121 10.60 14.92 3.92
CA ALA A 121 11.80 14.93 3.10
C ALA A 121 12.67 13.70 3.39
N LEU A 122 12.93 13.39 4.67
CA LEU A 122 13.72 12.22 5.07
C LEU A 122 13.14 10.90 4.51
N VAL A 123 11.81 10.74 4.56
CA VAL A 123 11.13 9.57 4.00
C VAL A 123 11.26 9.52 2.49
N MET A 124 11.00 10.63 1.77
CA MET A 124 11.05 10.67 0.32
C MET A 124 12.45 10.41 -0.22
N PHE A 125 13.47 11.06 0.33
CA PHE A 125 14.87 10.85 -0.06
C PHE A 125 15.49 9.56 0.52
N GLY A 126 14.75 8.83 1.34
CA GLY A 126 15.15 7.53 1.85
C GLY A 126 15.14 6.47 0.74
N PHE A 127 16.01 5.47 0.89
CA PHE A 127 16.20 4.42 -0.10
C PHE A 127 14.91 3.72 -0.53
N LEU A 128 13.99 3.41 0.40
CA LEU A 128 12.74 2.72 0.06
C LEU A 128 11.85 3.52 -0.90
N PHE A 129 11.70 4.83 -0.70
CA PHE A 129 10.87 5.65 -1.58
C PHE A 129 11.60 6.07 -2.84
N THR A 130 12.87 6.47 -2.75
CA THR A 130 13.64 6.88 -3.94
C THR A 130 13.98 5.66 -4.81
N GLY A 131 14.84 4.77 -4.32
CA GLY A 131 15.33 3.62 -5.09
C GLY A 131 14.30 2.49 -5.15
N GLY A 132 13.85 2.02 -3.97
CA GLY A 132 13.03 0.82 -3.82
C GLY A 132 11.71 0.86 -4.57
N TYR A 133 10.98 1.98 -4.50
CA TYR A 133 9.64 2.08 -5.05
C TYR A 133 9.51 2.97 -6.28
N PHE A 134 10.27 4.07 -6.37
CA PHE A 134 10.05 5.04 -7.45
C PHE A 134 10.96 4.81 -8.66
N VAL A 135 12.17 4.28 -8.46
CA VAL A 135 13.08 3.93 -9.55
C VAL A 135 12.77 2.56 -10.14
N HIS A 136 12.49 1.56 -9.30
CA HIS A 136 12.06 0.24 -9.77
C HIS A 136 10.60 0.26 -10.26
N ALA A 137 10.38 -0.08 -11.54
CA ALA A 137 9.08 -0.07 -12.19
C ALA A 137 8.22 -1.29 -11.83
N ARG A 138 7.86 -1.36 -10.54
CA ARG A 138 7.16 -2.49 -9.91
C ARG A 138 5.81 -2.10 -9.35
N ASP A 139 4.97 -3.09 -9.16
CA ASP A 139 3.61 -3.00 -8.65
C ASP A 139 3.49 -2.33 -7.26
N TYR A 140 4.55 -2.28 -6.45
CA TYR A 140 4.55 -1.62 -5.15
C TYR A 140 4.32 -0.10 -5.21
N VAL A 141 4.78 0.59 -6.27
CA VAL A 141 4.52 2.03 -6.42
C VAL A 141 3.03 2.31 -6.64
N LEU A 142 2.38 1.41 -7.39
CA LEU A 142 0.93 1.40 -7.58
C LEU A 142 0.21 1.10 -6.27
N SER A 143 0.69 0.13 -5.48
CA SER A 143 0.17 -0.17 -4.14
C SER A 143 0.19 1.06 -3.24
N PHE A 144 1.32 1.77 -3.17
CA PHE A 144 1.46 2.96 -2.35
C PHE A 144 0.51 4.06 -2.80
N MET A 145 0.45 4.33 -4.11
CA MET A 145 -0.48 5.31 -4.67
C MET A 145 -1.93 5.00 -4.28
N LEU A 146 -2.37 3.76 -4.50
CA LEU A 146 -3.75 3.33 -4.25
C LEU A 146 -4.09 3.31 -2.75
N LEU A 147 -3.14 3.00 -1.86
CA LEU A 147 -3.34 3.11 -0.42
C LEU A 147 -3.60 4.56 0.01
N VAL A 148 -2.73 5.48 -0.42
CA VAL A 148 -2.85 6.90 -0.08
C VAL A 148 -4.15 7.49 -0.64
N LEU A 149 -4.52 7.14 -1.88
CA LEU A 149 -5.78 7.54 -2.48
C LEU A 149 -6.99 6.93 -1.78
N SER A 150 -6.91 5.68 -1.32
CA SER A 150 -7.97 5.03 -0.52
C SER A 150 -8.22 5.79 0.77
N VAL A 151 -7.16 6.24 1.46
CA VAL A 151 -7.29 7.11 2.65
C VAL A 151 -7.91 8.46 2.29
N ALA A 152 -7.50 9.07 1.18
CA ALA A 152 -8.07 10.34 0.71
C ALA A 152 -9.58 10.23 0.45
N VAL A 153 -10.00 9.17 -0.24
CA VAL A 153 -11.39 8.87 -0.56
C VAL A 153 -12.19 8.56 0.70
N TYR A 154 -11.65 7.73 1.60
CA TYR A 154 -12.28 7.42 2.88
C TYR A 154 -12.49 8.69 3.73
N ARG A 155 -11.48 9.56 3.85
CA ARG A 155 -11.59 10.81 4.62
C ARG A 155 -12.65 11.77 4.06
N ARG A 156 -12.84 11.76 2.73
CA ARG A 156 -13.78 12.66 2.06
C ARG A 156 -15.20 12.13 2.01
N TYR A 157 -15.37 10.83 1.79
CA TYR A 157 -16.65 10.22 1.46
C TYR A 157 -17.11 9.15 2.46
N GLY A 158 -16.23 8.68 3.34
CA GLY A 158 -16.50 7.58 4.27
C GLY A 158 -16.59 6.22 3.57
N VAL A 159 -17.30 5.29 4.22
CA VAL A 159 -17.62 3.97 3.66
C VAL A 159 -18.67 4.11 2.57
N GLY A 160 -18.42 3.53 1.40
CA GLY A 160 -19.33 3.59 0.25
C GLY A 160 -18.64 3.18 -1.04
N TRP A 161 -19.34 3.31 -2.18
CA TRP A 161 -18.88 2.73 -3.45
C TRP A 161 -17.54 3.31 -3.93
N ARG A 162 -17.27 4.59 -3.62
CA ARG A 162 -16.02 5.25 -4.02
C ARG A 162 -14.81 4.61 -3.34
N LEU A 163 -14.92 4.32 -2.04
CA LEU A 163 -13.88 3.61 -1.32
C LEU A 163 -13.74 2.19 -1.84
N THR A 164 -14.86 1.50 -2.08
CA THR A 164 -14.87 0.15 -2.67
C THR A 164 -14.09 0.09 -3.97
N VAL A 165 -14.31 1.03 -4.91
CA VAL A 165 -13.54 1.06 -6.16
C VAL A 165 -12.04 1.17 -5.89
N MET A 166 -11.61 2.06 -4.97
CA MET A 166 -10.19 2.19 -4.63
C MET A 166 -9.61 0.91 -4.01
N LEU A 167 -10.35 0.27 -3.10
CA LEU A 167 -9.92 -0.97 -2.45
C LEU A 167 -9.90 -2.15 -3.44
N CYS A 168 -10.82 -2.20 -4.39
CA CYS A 168 -10.83 -3.20 -5.46
C CYS A 168 -9.62 -3.03 -6.39
N LEU A 169 -9.30 -1.79 -6.78
CA LEU A 169 -8.10 -1.50 -7.56
C LEU A 169 -6.82 -1.86 -6.78
N LEU A 170 -6.76 -1.51 -5.50
CA LEU A 170 -5.64 -1.86 -4.63
C LEU A 170 -5.47 -3.38 -4.55
N ALA A 171 -6.57 -4.11 -4.35
CA ALA A 171 -6.54 -5.57 -4.27
C ALA A 171 -6.04 -6.26 -5.54
N PHE A 172 -6.14 -5.60 -6.69
CA PHE A 172 -5.63 -6.11 -7.97
C PHE A 172 -4.16 -5.81 -8.23
N ALA A 173 -3.50 -4.97 -7.42
CA ALA A 173 -2.10 -4.60 -7.65
C ALA A 173 -1.14 -5.77 -7.38
N ASN A 174 -1.28 -6.45 -6.24
CA ASN A 174 -0.52 -7.64 -5.84
C ASN A 174 -1.10 -8.28 -4.56
N ALA A 175 -0.57 -9.44 -4.17
CA ALA A 175 -1.02 -10.18 -2.98
C ALA A 175 -0.94 -9.37 -1.67
N PHE A 176 0.11 -8.58 -1.47
CA PHE A 176 0.23 -7.72 -0.28
C PHE A 176 -0.82 -6.62 -0.27
N SER A 177 -1.12 -6.06 -1.44
CA SER A 177 -2.13 -5.03 -1.63
C SER A 177 -3.54 -5.55 -1.42
N LEU A 178 -3.84 -6.78 -1.86
CA LEU A 178 -5.07 -7.49 -1.52
C LEU A 178 -5.28 -7.56 -0.01
N ALA A 179 -4.26 -7.96 0.74
CA ALA A 179 -4.41 -8.08 2.17
C ALA A 179 -4.48 -6.73 2.89
N MET A 180 -3.73 -5.71 2.45
CA MET A 180 -3.87 -4.35 2.96
C MET A 180 -5.25 -3.75 2.61
N ALA A 181 -5.81 -4.06 1.43
CA ALA A 181 -7.17 -3.67 1.05
C ALA A 181 -8.22 -4.33 1.94
N ALA A 182 -8.07 -5.63 2.23
CA ALA A 182 -8.93 -6.37 3.15
C ALA A 182 -8.84 -5.82 4.59
N ALA A 183 -7.63 -5.51 5.07
CA ALA A 183 -7.41 -4.88 6.37
C ALA A 183 -8.10 -3.52 6.47
N PHE A 184 -7.99 -2.69 5.43
CA PHE A 184 -8.65 -1.39 5.39
C PHE A 184 -10.18 -1.55 5.31
N ALA A 185 -10.70 -2.42 4.43
CA ALA A 185 -12.13 -2.71 4.34
C ALA A 185 -12.70 -3.14 5.70
N ALA A 186 -12.05 -4.09 6.38
CA ALA A 186 -12.46 -4.56 7.69
C ALA A 186 -12.48 -3.42 8.73
N ALA A 187 -11.39 -2.65 8.82
CA ALA A 187 -11.30 -1.54 9.78
C ALA A 187 -12.36 -0.46 9.51
N ALA A 188 -12.56 -0.08 8.25
CA ALA A 188 -13.50 0.96 7.87
C ALA A 188 -14.96 0.54 8.08
N TRP A 189 -15.35 -0.68 7.69
CA TRP A 189 -16.71 -1.18 7.87
C TRP A 189 -17.04 -1.44 9.33
N VAL A 190 -16.12 -2.00 10.11
CA VAL A 190 -16.31 -2.18 11.56
C VAL A 190 -16.44 -0.82 12.25
N GLY A 191 -15.60 0.14 11.89
CA GLY A 191 -15.67 1.51 12.41
C GLY A 191 -16.99 2.22 12.10
N ASP A 192 -17.59 1.94 10.94
CA ASP A 192 -18.83 2.57 10.48
C ASP A 192 -20.11 1.76 10.82
N ALA A 193 -19.98 0.50 11.26
CA ALA A 193 -21.11 -0.42 11.48
C ALA A 193 -22.17 0.14 12.45
N ALA A 194 -21.73 0.84 13.51
CA ALA A 194 -22.65 1.47 14.46
C ALA A 194 -23.42 2.64 13.84
N ALA A 195 -22.82 3.39 12.91
CA ALA A 195 -23.49 4.47 12.20
C ALA A 195 -24.49 3.94 11.17
N ALA A 196 -24.13 2.90 10.42
CA ALA A 196 -25.01 2.23 9.46
C ALA A 196 -26.30 1.65 10.10
N ARG A 197 -26.20 1.19 11.36
CA ARG A 197 -27.34 0.63 12.11
C ARG A 197 -28.31 1.69 12.64
N ARG A 198 -27.87 2.92 12.90
CA ARG A 198 -28.64 3.96 13.63
C ARG A 198 -29.79 4.64 12.87
N GLY A 199 -30.29 4.04 11.79
CA GLY A 199 -31.37 4.64 11.00
C GLY A 199 -30.83 5.68 10.02
N GLY A 200 -30.92 5.35 8.74
CA GLY A 200 -30.53 6.22 7.64
C GLY A 200 -31.35 5.87 6.41
N ALA A 201 -31.38 6.77 5.43
CA ALA A 201 -32.10 6.54 4.18
C ALA A 201 -31.74 5.17 3.57
N THR A 202 -32.73 4.45 3.05
CA THR A 202 -32.58 3.08 2.52
C THR A 202 -31.41 2.96 1.53
N TRP A 203 -31.20 3.97 0.68
CA TRP A 203 -30.10 4.00 -0.28
C TRP A 203 -28.71 3.93 0.38
N ARG A 204 -28.50 4.55 1.55
CA ARG A 204 -27.21 4.49 2.26
C ARG A 204 -26.93 3.09 2.80
N ARG A 205 -27.97 2.39 3.26
CA ARG A 205 -27.86 1.00 3.71
C ARG A 205 -27.55 0.08 2.53
N LEU A 206 -28.25 0.25 1.42
CA LEU A 206 -28.00 -0.50 0.19
C LEU A 206 -26.57 -0.25 -0.33
N GLU A 207 -26.11 1.00 -0.32
CA GLU A 207 -24.73 1.33 -0.70
C GLU A 207 -23.73 0.65 0.25
N TRP A 208 -23.95 0.70 1.56
CA TRP A 208 -23.06 0.10 2.55
C TRP A 208 -22.93 -1.43 2.39
N PHE A 209 -24.07 -2.13 2.31
CA PHE A 209 -24.09 -3.59 2.15
C PHE A 209 -23.65 -4.03 0.76
N GLY A 210 -24.09 -3.33 -0.29
CA GLY A 210 -23.68 -3.61 -1.66
C GLY A 210 -22.18 -3.41 -1.86
N SER A 211 -21.63 -2.34 -1.27
CA SER A 211 -20.19 -2.08 -1.25
C SER A 211 -19.41 -3.16 -0.49
N ALA A 212 -19.90 -3.61 0.66
CA ALA A 212 -19.30 -4.70 1.42
C ALA A 212 -19.25 -6.00 0.60
N ALA A 213 -20.39 -6.37 0.00
CA ALA A 213 -20.51 -7.56 -0.81
C ALA A 213 -19.59 -7.49 -2.04
N LEU A 214 -19.51 -6.33 -2.70
CA LEU A 214 -18.62 -6.12 -3.83
C LEU A 214 -17.14 -6.28 -3.43
N CYS A 215 -16.71 -5.72 -2.29
CA CYS A 215 -15.36 -5.97 -1.76
C CYS A 215 -15.09 -7.46 -1.59
N VAL A 216 -16.01 -8.21 -0.96
CA VAL A 216 -15.82 -9.65 -0.71
C VAL A 216 -15.69 -10.42 -2.03
N VAL A 217 -16.60 -10.21 -2.98
CA VAL A 217 -16.57 -10.89 -4.28
C VAL A 217 -15.29 -10.54 -5.05
N TRP A 218 -14.92 -9.26 -5.07
CA TRP A 218 -13.73 -8.80 -5.79
C TRP A 218 -12.44 -9.30 -5.15
N PHE A 219 -12.35 -9.31 -3.82
CA PHE A 219 -11.18 -9.84 -3.11
C PHE A 219 -11.05 -11.35 -3.27
N ALA A 220 -12.17 -12.09 -3.27
CA ALA A 220 -12.16 -13.51 -3.57
C ALA A 220 -11.66 -13.77 -5.00
N TRP A 221 -12.07 -12.96 -5.97
CA TRP A 221 -11.59 -13.06 -7.34
C TRP A 221 -10.09 -12.70 -7.46
N ALA A 222 -9.65 -11.62 -6.83
CA ALA A 222 -8.23 -11.26 -6.76
C ALA A 222 -7.39 -12.37 -6.12
N ALA A 223 -7.89 -12.99 -5.04
CA ALA A 223 -7.25 -14.12 -4.38
C ALA A 223 -7.15 -15.33 -5.32
N TYR A 224 -8.21 -15.64 -6.05
CA TYR A 224 -8.21 -16.71 -7.05
C TYR A 224 -7.15 -16.48 -8.15
N LEU A 225 -7.02 -15.25 -8.65
CA LEU A 225 -6.00 -14.91 -9.67
C LEU A 225 -4.58 -14.94 -9.11
N THR A 226 -4.41 -14.68 -7.81
CA THR A 226 -3.12 -14.73 -7.12
C THR A 226 -2.70 -16.16 -6.79
N TYR A 227 -3.68 -17.05 -6.56
CA TYR A 227 -3.41 -18.41 -6.12
C TYR A 227 -2.69 -19.20 -7.22
N PRO A 228 -1.53 -19.83 -6.93
CA PRO A 228 -0.74 -20.50 -7.94
C PRO A 228 -1.50 -21.67 -8.57
N THR A 229 -1.34 -21.85 -9.88
CA THR A 229 -1.78 -23.07 -10.57
C THR A 229 -0.97 -24.27 -10.10
N ALA A 230 -1.49 -25.48 -10.34
CA ALA A 230 -0.81 -26.73 -9.97
C ALA A 230 0.66 -26.77 -10.49
N ASP A 231 0.89 -26.22 -11.67
CA ASP A 231 2.20 -26.20 -12.34
C ASP A 231 3.18 -25.16 -11.77
N ASN A 232 2.74 -24.31 -10.84
CA ASN A 232 3.54 -23.22 -10.27
C ASN A 232 3.38 -23.12 -8.74
N GLN A 233 3.13 -24.26 -8.08
CA GLN A 233 3.06 -24.30 -6.62
C GLN A 233 4.46 -24.32 -6.02
N PHE A 234 4.77 -23.27 -5.27
CA PHE A 234 5.91 -23.31 -4.37
C PHE A 234 5.53 -24.08 -3.09
N GLN A 235 6.52 -24.67 -2.41
CA GLN A 235 6.36 -25.36 -1.11
C GLN A 235 6.23 -24.34 0.02
N VAL A 236 5.18 -24.43 0.87
CA VAL A 236 5.00 -23.51 2.00
C VAL A 236 6.30 -23.38 2.80
N GLY A 237 6.72 -22.14 3.05
CA GLY A 237 7.97 -21.86 3.74
C GLY A 237 8.02 -22.50 5.13
N LYS A 238 9.21 -22.93 5.55
CA LYS A 238 9.44 -23.36 6.93
C LYS A 238 9.29 -22.17 7.87
N TYR A 239 8.86 -22.40 9.11
CA TYR A 239 8.80 -21.38 10.15
C TYR A 239 10.17 -20.72 10.33
N LYS A 240 10.21 -19.38 10.26
CA LYS A 240 11.46 -18.60 10.27
C LYS A 240 11.76 -17.86 11.57
N GLY A 241 10.84 -17.89 12.54
CA GLY A 241 10.96 -17.15 13.79
C GLY A 241 10.27 -15.78 13.74
N PHE A 242 9.40 -15.51 14.73
CA PHE A 242 8.60 -14.28 14.78
C PHE A 242 9.44 -13.01 15.02
N GLY A 243 10.46 -13.08 15.89
CA GLY A 243 11.31 -11.93 16.21
C GLY A 243 12.04 -11.38 14.98
N ASN A 244 12.66 -12.27 14.20
CA ASN A 244 13.40 -11.91 12.99
C ASN A 244 12.50 -11.25 11.93
N ALA A 245 11.27 -11.74 11.77
CA ALA A 245 10.27 -11.18 10.86
C ALA A 245 9.88 -9.74 11.23
N LEU A 246 9.64 -9.48 12.52
CA LEU A 246 9.31 -8.15 13.02
C LEU A 246 10.50 -7.20 12.85
N THR A 247 11.69 -7.63 13.25
CA THR A 247 12.88 -6.79 13.23
C THR A 247 13.24 -6.35 11.84
N ARG A 248 13.29 -7.28 10.88
CA ARG A 248 13.63 -6.95 9.50
C ARG A 248 12.61 -6.03 8.83
N SER A 249 11.36 -5.99 9.32
CA SER A 249 10.33 -5.06 8.84
C SER A 249 10.65 -3.58 9.10
N PHE A 250 11.44 -3.30 10.14
CA PHE A 250 11.82 -1.94 10.54
C PHE A 250 13.33 -1.68 10.39
N LEU A 251 14.14 -2.69 10.68
CA LEU A 251 15.60 -2.67 10.71
C LEU A 251 16.13 -3.85 9.88
N PRO A 252 16.22 -3.71 8.53
CA PRO A 252 16.65 -4.79 7.63
C PRO A 252 18.18 -4.95 7.64
N LEU A 253 18.78 -5.07 8.82
CA LEU A 253 20.21 -5.22 9.02
C LEU A 253 20.56 -6.66 9.44
N ASN A 254 21.68 -7.16 8.95
CA ASN A 254 22.24 -8.44 9.36
C ASN A 254 23.51 -8.18 10.17
N TYR A 255 23.63 -8.86 11.31
CA TYR A 255 24.82 -8.78 12.17
C TYR A 255 25.39 -10.17 12.38
N GLU A 256 26.71 -10.24 12.48
CA GLU A 256 27.40 -11.45 12.94
C GLU A 256 27.20 -11.69 14.45
N TRP A 257 26.88 -10.63 15.21
CA TRP A 257 26.82 -10.64 16.67
C TRP A 257 25.38 -10.73 17.18
N SER A 258 25.05 -11.83 17.87
CA SER A 258 23.68 -12.16 18.32
C SER A 258 23.10 -11.28 19.42
N TRP A 259 23.89 -10.43 20.07
CA TRP A 259 23.38 -9.47 21.06
C TRP A 259 22.85 -8.19 20.40
N LEU A 260 23.41 -7.79 19.24
CA LEU A 260 22.91 -6.66 18.45
C LEU A 260 21.52 -6.98 17.88
N THR A 261 21.30 -8.22 17.43
CA THR A 261 19.98 -8.65 16.94
C THR A 261 18.90 -8.55 18.02
N ARG A 262 19.23 -8.82 19.29
CA ARG A 262 18.28 -8.68 20.40
C ARG A 262 17.92 -7.22 20.68
N ILE A 263 18.87 -6.30 20.55
CA ILE A 263 18.60 -4.86 20.69
C ILE A 263 17.65 -4.40 19.59
N ASP A 264 17.90 -4.83 18.35
CA ASP A 264 17.06 -4.50 17.21
C ASP A 264 15.64 -5.08 17.33
N ASP A 265 15.46 -6.27 17.91
CA ASP A 265 14.15 -6.82 18.24
C ASP A 265 13.34 -5.89 19.16
N TRP A 266 13.96 -5.37 20.22
CA TRP A 266 13.32 -4.43 21.13
C TRP A 266 13.01 -3.09 20.44
N LEU A 267 13.95 -2.58 19.63
CA LEU A 267 13.75 -1.34 18.88
C LEU A 267 12.60 -1.49 17.87
N ALA A 268 12.53 -2.60 17.13
CA ALA A 268 11.45 -2.88 16.20
C ALA A 268 10.10 -3.00 16.89
N ALA A 269 10.04 -3.65 18.07
CA ALA A 269 8.83 -3.69 18.88
C ALA A 269 8.38 -2.29 19.36
N LEU A 270 9.33 -1.45 19.79
CA LEU A 270 9.06 -0.06 20.18
C LEU A 270 8.59 0.79 18.99
N LEU A 271 9.18 0.59 17.81
CA LEU A 271 8.75 1.26 16.58
C LEU A 271 7.34 0.84 16.19
N LEU A 272 7.04 -0.46 16.19
CA LEU A 272 5.68 -0.96 15.93
C LEU A 272 4.68 -0.37 16.93
N LEU A 273 5.00 -0.39 18.23
CA LEU A 273 4.17 0.20 19.27
C LEU A 273 3.94 1.70 19.01
N GLY A 274 4.99 2.43 18.63
CA GLY A 274 4.92 3.84 18.25
C GLY A 274 3.97 4.07 17.07
N VAL A 275 4.04 3.24 16.03
CA VAL A 275 3.12 3.29 14.88
C VAL A 275 1.68 3.01 15.31
N LEU A 276 1.45 2.00 16.16
CA LEU A 276 0.12 1.64 16.65
C LEU A 276 -0.47 2.73 17.56
N VAL A 277 0.31 3.29 18.48
CA VAL A 277 -0.09 4.42 19.33
C VAL A 277 -0.41 5.63 18.49
N TYR A 278 0.43 5.93 17.49
CA TYR A 278 0.15 7.01 16.54
C TYR A 278 -1.15 6.73 15.78
N ALA A 279 -1.37 5.53 15.24
CA ALA A 279 -2.59 5.16 14.52
C ALA A 279 -3.84 5.33 15.40
N TRP A 280 -3.78 4.83 16.64
CA TRP A 280 -4.83 4.96 17.66
C TRP A 280 -5.16 6.43 17.94
N SER A 281 -4.14 7.29 18.04
CA SER A 281 -4.33 8.72 18.26
C SER A 281 -5.05 9.45 17.10
N ARG A 282 -5.05 8.86 15.89
CA ARG A 282 -5.72 9.44 14.71
C ARG A 282 -7.15 8.96 14.54
N SER A 283 -7.37 7.65 14.52
CA SER A 283 -8.73 7.07 14.46
C SER A 283 -8.72 5.57 14.75
N MET A 284 -9.88 5.03 15.16
CA MET A 284 -10.06 3.58 15.29
C MET A 284 -9.86 2.84 13.96
N VAL A 285 -10.20 3.48 12.83
CA VAL A 285 -10.00 2.88 11.51
C VAL A 285 -8.52 2.82 11.15
N ALA A 286 -7.75 3.88 11.42
CA ALA A 286 -6.30 3.87 11.24
C ALA A 286 -5.64 2.78 12.08
N PHE A 287 -6.05 2.66 13.35
CA PHE A 287 -5.56 1.62 14.26
C PHE A 287 -5.90 0.21 13.76
N GLY A 288 -7.17 -0.03 13.43
CA GLY A 288 -7.62 -1.32 12.90
C GLY A 288 -6.89 -1.70 11.61
N PHE A 289 -6.73 -0.75 10.70
CA PHE A 289 -5.95 -0.94 9.46
C PHE A 289 -4.50 -1.32 9.78
N ALA A 290 -3.84 -0.60 10.69
CA ALA A 290 -2.46 -0.86 11.06
C ALA A 290 -2.30 -2.26 11.68
N VAL A 291 -3.11 -2.58 12.70
CA VAL A 291 -3.06 -3.89 13.40
C VAL A 291 -3.27 -5.04 12.42
N LEU A 292 -4.33 -4.98 11.61
CA LEU A 292 -4.66 -6.06 10.68
C LEU A 292 -3.61 -6.21 9.58
N SER A 293 -3.08 -5.10 9.06
CA SER A 293 -2.03 -5.13 8.04
C SER A 293 -0.72 -5.69 8.60
N PHE A 294 -0.27 -5.22 9.77
CA PHE A 294 0.96 -5.75 10.40
C PHE A 294 0.81 -7.21 10.80
N ALA A 295 -0.33 -7.65 11.32
CA ALA A 295 -0.57 -9.06 11.65
C ALA A 295 -0.41 -9.97 10.42
N MET A 296 -0.98 -9.57 9.28
CA MET A 296 -0.88 -10.32 8.04
C MET A 296 0.54 -10.27 7.44
N LEU A 297 1.22 -9.12 7.49
CA LEU A 297 2.61 -9.02 7.04
C LEU A 297 3.54 -9.87 7.90
N LEU A 298 3.40 -9.84 9.23
CA LEU A 298 4.18 -10.68 10.15
C LEU A 298 3.92 -12.17 9.92
N TYR A 299 2.67 -12.57 9.67
CA TYR A 299 2.36 -13.94 9.30
C TYR A 299 3.11 -14.37 8.03
N ASN A 300 3.06 -13.55 6.97
CA ASN A 300 3.78 -13.84 5.73
C ASN A 300 5.31 -13.84 5.93
N LEU A 301 5.86 -12.97 6.76
CA LEU A 301 7.30 -12.99 7.03
C LEU A 301 7.73 -14.19 7.89
N THR A 302 6.80 -14.74 8.68
CA THR A 302 7.05 -15.90 9.54
C THR A 302 6.96 -17.23 8.78
N TYR A 303 6.04 -17.36 7.81
CA TYR A 303 5.73 -18.61 7.10
C TYR A 303 5.86 -18.52 5.57
N GLY A 304 5.95 -17.32 5.01
CA GLY A 304 5.92 -17.07 3.57
C GLY A 304 7.29 -17.14 2.89
N TYR A 305 7.28 -16.85 1.60
CA TYR A 305 8.43 -17.03 0.71
C TYR A 305 9.44 -15.88 0.81
N GLY A 306 10.72 -16.26 0.91
CA GLY A 306 11.85 -15.33 0.80
C GLY A 306 12.15 -14.52 2.07
N ASP A 307 13.41 -14.42 2.43
CA ASP A 307 13.93 -13.53 3.50
C ASP A 307 14.56 -12.26 2.93
N TYR A 308 14.07 -11.88 1.76
CA TYR A 308 14.68 -10.83 0.98
C TYR A 308 14.28 -9.45 1.49
N TRP A 309 15.26 -8.56 1.53
CA TRP A 309 15.13 -7.25 2.15
C TRP A 309 14.01 -6.40 1.54
N TRP A 310 13.69 -6.60 0.26
CA TRP A 310 12.63 -5.86 -0.44
C TRP A 310 11.21 -6.23 -0.01
N HIS A 311 10.99 -7.39 0.61
CA HIS A 311 9.67 -7.77 1.15
C HIS A 311 9.33 -7.05 2.47
N PHE A 312 10.34 -6.51 3.17
CA PHE A 312 10.16 -5.75 4.41
C PHE A 312 9.59 -4.35 4.18
N GLY A 313 9.73 -3.81 2.96
CA GLY A 313 9.21 -2.48 2.64
C GLY A 313 7.68 -2.35 2.80
N ASN A 314 6.93 -3.46 2.74
CA ASN A 314 5.47 -3.42 2.96
C ASN A 314 5.08 -2.83 4.33
N ALA A 315 5.89 -3.07 5.37
CA ALA A 315 5.70 -2.44 6.68
C ALA A 315 5.85 -0.91 6.62
N THR A 316 6.76 -0.43 5.77
CA THR A 316 6.93 1.00 5.50
C THR A 316 5.72 1.57 4.76
N LEU A 317 5.15 0.85 3.78
CA LEU A 317 3.92 1.27 3.10
C LEU A 317 2.75 1.44 4.09
N VAL A 318 2.55 0.47 4.99
CA VAL A 318 1.53 0.56 6.05
C VAL A 318 1.81 1.76 6.96
N THR A 319 3.04 1.89 7.46
CA THR A 319 3.45 2.97 8.36
C THR A 319 3.21 4.34 7.73
N MET A 320 3.65 4.54 6.49
CA MET A 320 3.48 5.81 5.78
C MET A 320 2.01 6.08 5.43
N THR A 321 1.21 5.06 5.17
CA THR A 321 -0.24 5.20 4.95
C THR A 321 -0.97 5.63 6.22
N VAL A 322 -0.59 5.09 7.38
CA VAL A 322 -1.15 5.49 8.69
C VAL A 322 -0.99 6.99 8.92
N THR A 323 0.11 7.59 8.47
CA THR A 323 0.34 9.05 8.62
C THR A 323 -0.67 9.92 7.86
N CYS A 324 -1.40 9.36 6.89
CA CYS A 324 -2.39 10.06 6.06
C CYS A 324 -3.80 10.10 6.69
N PHE A 325 -4.07 9.35 7.76
CA PHE A 325 -5.38 9.29 8.45
C PHE A 325 -5.66 10.50 9.37
N ALA A 326 -4.75 11.47 9.41
CA ALA A 326 -4.80 12.60 10.33
C ALA A 326 -5.81 13.70 9.96
#